data_AF-A0A507CMM5-F1
#
_entry.id   AF-A0A507CMM5-F1
#
_cell.length_a   1.000
_cell.length_b   1.000
_cell.length_c   1.000
_cell.angle_alpha   90.00
_cell.angle_beta   90.00
_cell.angle_gamma   90.00
#
_symmetry.space_group_name_H-M   'P 1'
#
loop_
_entity.id
_entity.type
_entity.pdbx_description
1 polymer ?
#
loop_
_entity_poly.entity_id
_entity_poly.type
_entity_poly.pdbx_seq_one_letter_code
_entity_poly.pdbx_strand_id
1 'polypeptide(L)'
;MAWENVKKRARRLSDSFSLSAPSPRLRQFEPETAAAPVKLKLGETTLIYEDHNWKRADGSSDKTVKMVENLTDRNRALEAENQLLKFKVNVLLDMLAGTKLDLLEIQKELSD
;
A
#
# COMPACT_ATOMS: atom_id res chain seq x y z
N MET A 1 -38.96 -40.75 50.16
CA MET A 1 -40.14 -39.99 49.68
C MET A 1 -40.24 -38.74 50.55
N ALA A 2 -40.36 -37.51 50.09
CA ALA A 2 -40.90 -37.00 48.85
C ALA A 2 -40.10 -35.77 48.41
N TRP A 3 -39.69 -35.80 47.15
CA TRP A 3 -39.45 -34.60 46.37
C TRP A 3 -40.82 -34.02 46.05
N GLU A 4 -41.20 -32.92 46.68
CA GLU A 4 -42.37 -32.16 46.26
C GLU A 4 -42.12 -30.68 46.52
N ASN A 5 -42.23 -29.90 45.44
CA ASN A 5 -42.28 -28.43 45.37
C ASN A 5 -40.98 -27.66 45.09
N VAL A 6 -40.40 -27.97 43.93
CA VAL A 6 -39.85 -26.95 43.03
C VAL A 6 -40.98 -26.03 42.57
N LYS A 7 -41.19 -24.88 43.23
CA LYS A 7 -41.93 -23.75 42.63
C LYS A 7 -41.22 -22.41 42.87
N LYS A 8 -40.39 -22.09 41.88
CA LYS A 8 -40.27 -20.77 41.23
C LYS A 8 -40.06 -19.56 42.14
N ARG A 9 -38.79 -19.21 42.34
CA ARG A 9 -38.36 -17.82 42.26
C ARG A 9 -37.05 -17.74 41.48
N ALA A 10 -37.19 -17.73 40.15
CA ALA A 10 -36.13 -17.19 39.30
C ALA A 10 -35.91 -15.75 39.79
N ARG A 11 -34.83 -15.51 40.51
CA ARG A 11 -34.42 -14.14 40.86
C ARG A 11 -34.08 -13.46 39.53
N ARG A 12 -34.99 -12.61 39.04
CA ARG A 12 -34.72 -11.70 37.92
C ARG A 12 -33.51 -10.87 38.33
N LEU A 13 -32.37 -11.07 37.68
CA LEU A 13 -31.14 -10.32 37.90
C LEU A 13 -31.19 -8.89 37.29
N SER A 14 -32.39 -8.35 37.03
CA SER A 14 -32.56 -7.10 36.28
C SER A 14 -32.81 -5.85 37.12
N ASP A 15 -33.02 -5.96 38.43
CA ASP A 15 -33.60 -4.83 39.19
C ASP A 15 -32.60 -4.11 40.11
N SER A 16 -31.28 -4.29 39.92
CA SER A 16 -30.25 -3.57 40.68
C SER A 16 -29.52 -2.49 39.88
N PHE A 17 -30.24 -1.65 39.14
CA PHE A 17 -29.69 -0.40 38.58
C PHE A 17 -30.38 0.87 39.11
N SER A 18 -31.15 0.77 40.20
CA SER A 18 -31.64 1.95 40.93
C SER A 18 -30.72 2.28 42.11
N LEU A 19 -29.48 2.65 41.81
CA LEU A 19 -28.68 3.49 42.71
C LEU A 19 -28.65 4.88 42.09
N SER A 20 -29.55 5.72 42.58
CA SER A 20 -29.53 7.17 42.40
C SER A 20 -28.27 7.74 43.08
N ALA A 21 -27.13 7.61 42.43
CA ALA A 21 -26.01 8.51 42.63
C ALA A 21 -26.11 9.58 41.54
N PRO A 22 -25.84 10.86 41.82
CA PRO A 22 -25.66 11.83 40.76
C PRO A 22 -24.48 11.35 39.92
N SER A 23 -24.79 10.78 38.74
CA SER A 23 -23.79 10.51 37.72
C SER A 23 -22.94 11.76 37.61
N PRO A 24 -21.60 11.69 37.70
CA PRO A 24 -20.76 12.84 37.40
C PRO A 24 -21.27 13.33 36.06
N ARG A 25 -21.78 14.58 36.04
CA ARG A 25 -22.35 15.20 34.85
C ARG A 25 -21.36 14.92 33.75
N LEU A 26 -21.78 14.15 32.74
CA LEU A 26 -20.97 13.95 31.53
C LEU A 26 -20.53 15.36 31.15
N ARG A 27 -19.21 15.61 31.20
CA ARG A 27 -18.68 16.93 30.85
C ARG A 27 -19.32 17.25 29.51
N GLN A 28 -20.14 18.30 29.47
CA GLN A 28 -20.74 18.74 28.22
C GLN A 28 -19.55 19.03 27.31
N PHE A 29 -19.36 18.15 26.33
CA PHE A 29 -18.37 18.34 25.29
C PHE A 29 -18.94 19.43 24.42
N GLU A 30 -18.52 20.66 24.68
CA GLU A 30 -18.68 21.76 23.74
C GLU A 30 -17.65 21.49 22.64
N PRO A 31 -18.06 21.07 21.43
CA PRO A 31 -17.12 20.96 20.33
C PRO A 31 -16.55 22.36 20.08
N GLU A 32 -15.26 22.54 20.32
CA GLU A 32 -14.57 23.76 19.89
C GLU A 32 -14.86 23.94 18.41
N THR A 33 -15.43 25.08 18.04
CA THR A 33 -15.84 25.40 16.66
C THR A 33 -14.66 25.38 15.67
N ALA A 34 -13.43 25.31 16.18
CA ALA A 34 -12.19 25.21 15.41
C ALA A 34 -11.19 24.20 16.03
N ALA A 35 -11.67 23.03 16.46
CA ALA A 35 -10.76 21.95 16.86
C ALA A 35 -9.81 21.59 15.72
N ALA A 36 -8.51 21.49 16.01
CA ALA A 36 -7.52 21.08 15.01
C ALA A 36 -7.83 19.66 14.49
N PRO A 37 -7.59 19.37 13.20
CA PRO A 37 -7.88 18.07 12.62
C PRO A 37 -7.04 16.96 13.30
N VAL A 38 -7.65 15.78 13.45
CA VAL A 38 -7.01 14.64 14.12
C VAL A 38 -5.84 14.16 13.27
N LYS A 39 -4.66 14.04 13.90
CA LYS A 39 -3.43 13.56 13.25
C LYS A 39 -3.08 12.17 13.80
N LEU A 40 -2.76 11.24 12.91
CA LEU A 40 -2.32 9.88 13.23
C LEU A 40 -0.94 9.64 12.60
N LYS A 41 0.05 9.25 13.41
CA LYS A 41 1.40 8.91 12.93
C LYS A 41 1.58 7.41 12.93
N LEU A 42 1.80 6.82 11.74
CA LEU A 42 2.11 5.41 11.53
C LEU A 42 3.50 5.30 10.92
N GLY A 43 4.50 5.02 11.76
CA GLY A 43 5.91 5.02 11.34
C GLY A 43 6.34 6.40 10.81
N GLU A 44 6.76 6.44 9.54
CA GLU A 44 7.15 7.66 8.83
C GLU A 44 5.96 8.42 8.20
N THR A 45 4.79 7.78 8.13
CA THR A 45 3.61 8.37 7.52
C THR A 45 2.77 9.11 8.56
N THR A 46 2.39 10.35 8.25
CA THR A 46 1.41 11.11 9.05
C THR A 46 0.11 11.20 8.27
N LEU A 47 -1.02 10.89 8.91
CA LEU A 47 -2.37 10.96 8.36
C LEU A 47 -3.14 12.07 9.10
N ILE A 48 -4.01 12.79 8.38
CA ILE A 48 -4.87 13.85 8.89
C ILE A 48 -6.31 13.48 8.54
N TYR A 49 -7.21 13.53 9.53
CA TYR A 49 -8.62 13.28 9.33
C TYR A 49 -9.35 14.57 8.95
N GLU A 50 -9.80 14.67 7.70
CA GLU A 50 -10.49 15.82 7.11
C GLU A 50 -11.56 15.33 6.12
N ASP A 51 -12.70 16.02 6.03
CA ASP A 51 -13.82 15.67 5.12
C ASP A 51 -14.27 14.20 5.24
N HIS A 52 -14.38 13.72 6.47
CA HIS A 52 -14.74 12.34 6.81
C HIS A 52 -13.78 11.26 6.27
N ASN A 53 -12.59 11.65 5.82
CA ASN A 53 -11.59 10.74 5.25
C ASN A 53 -10.20 10.94 5.88
N TRP A 54 -9.43 9.86 5.93
CA TRP A 54 -8.01 9.95 6.27
C TRP A 54 -7.20 10.33 5.03
N LYS A 55 -6.52 11.47 5.09
CA LYS A 55 -5.61 11.96 4.05
C LYS A 55 -4.19 11.87 4.56
N ARG A 56 -3.22 11.63 3.68
CA ARG A 56 -1.82 11.63 4.05
C ARG A 56 -1.33 13.09 4.15
N ALA A 57 -0.61 13.43 5.22
CA ALA A 57 -0.17 14.79 5.55
C ALA A 57 0.85 15.35 4.55
N ASP A 58 1.54 14.46 3.85
CA ASP A 58 2.44 14.76 2.72
C ASP A 58 1.67 15.09 1.42
N GLY A 59 0.33 15.09 1.46
CA GLY A 59 -0.53 15.30 0.30
C GLY A 59 -0.52 14.13 -0.70
N SER A 60 0.15 13.01 -0.37
CA SER A 60 0.22 11.85 -1.25
C SER A 60 -1.10 11.09 -1.22
N SER A 61 -1.81 11.14 -2.34
CA SER A 61 -3.07 10.43 -2.52
C SER A 61 -2.82 8.95 -2.85
N ASP A 62 -3.79 8.07 -2.59
CA ASP A 62 -3.75 6.66 -3.00
C ASP A 62 -3.55 6.50 -4.53
N LYS A 63 -3.99 7.50 -5.31
CA LYS A 63 -3.74 7.58 -6.76
C LYS A 63 -2.27 7.84 -7.09
N THR A 64 -1.58 8.66 -6.29
CA THR A 64 -0.15 8.96 -6.45
C THR A 64 0.69 7.71 -6.23
N VAL A 65 0.36 6.92 -5.20
CA VAL A 65 1.06 5.65 -4.91
C VAL A 65 0.90 4.66 -6.07
N LYS A 66 -0.33 4.46 -6.54
CA LYS A 66 -0.61 3.58 -7.70
C LYS A 66 0.07 4.06 -8.98
N MET A 67 0.15 5.37 -9.19
CA MET A 67 0.85 5.94 -10.34
C MET A 67 2.35 5.67 -10.27
N VAL A 68 2.96 5.85 -9.08
CA VAL A 68 4.38 5.55 -8.86
C VAL A 68 4.66 4.06 -9.10
N GLU A 69 3.83 3.17 -8.58
CA GLU A 69 3.96 1.71 -8.79
C GLU A 69 3.90 1.34 -10.28
N ASN A 70 2.92 1.87 -11.02
CA ASN A 70 2.82 1.65 -12.46
C ASN A 70 4.04 2.21 -13.22
N LEU A 71 4.53 3.40 -12.83
CA LEU A 71 5.75 3.97 -13.41
C LEU A 71 6.98 3.10 -13.13
N THR A 72 7.11 2.53 -11.94
CA THR A 72 8.22 1.63 -11.60
C THR A 72 8.19 0.34 -12.42
N ASP A 73 7.02 -0.24 -12.62
CA ASP A 73 6.85 -1.44 -13.44
C ASP A 73 7.17 -1.17 -14.91
N ARG A 74 6.70 -0.02 -15.43
CA ARG A 74 7.01 0.42 -16.80
C ARG A 74 8.51 0.61 -16.99
N ASN A 75 9.19 1.24 -16.04
CA ASN A 75 10.63 1.44 -16.11
C ASN A 75 11.38 0.10 -16.12
N ARG A 76 11.00 -0.83 -15.24
CA ARG A 76 11.61 -2.17 -15.19
C ARG A 76 11.46 -2.92 -16.52
N ALA A 77 10.28 -2.83 -17.15
CA ALA A 77 10.06 -3.44 -18.46
C ALA A 77 10.95 -2.80 -19.55
N LEU A 78 11.04 -1.46 -19.55
CA LEU A 78 11.89 -0.71 -20.50
C LEU A 78 13.39 -1.00 -20.29
N GLU A 79 13.84 -1.14 -19.05
CA GLU A 79 15.22 -1.52 -18.74
C GLU A 79 15.57 -2.91 -19.26
N ALA A 80 14.67 -3.89 -19.07
CA ALA A 80 14.84 -5.24 -19.59
C ALA A 80 14.89 -5.26 -21.13
N GLU A 81 14.00 -4.51 -21.79
CA GLU A 81 14.03 -4.36 -23.25
C GLU A 81 15.32 -3.68 -23.72
N ASN A 82 15.76 -2.63 -23.03
CA ASN A 82 17.00 -1.93 -23.36
C ASN A 82 18.23 -2.84 -23.26
N GLN A 83 18.29 -3.67 -22.21
CA GLN A 83 19.35 -4.67 -22.05
C GLN A 83 19.33 -5.72 -23.17
N LEU A 84 18.14 -6.21 -23.53
CA LEU A 84 17.97 -7.16 -24.64
C LEU A 84 18.40 -6.53 -25.97
N LEU A 85 18.04 -5.27 -26.23
CA LEU A 85 18.43 -4.56 -27.44
C LEU A 85 19.94 -4.37 -27.52
N LYS A 86 20.58 -3.97 -26.42
CA LYS A 86 22.05 -3.86 -26.34
C LYS A 86 22.72 -5.20 -26.66
N PHE A 87 22.22 -6.29 -26.09
CA PHE A 87 22.72 -7.63 -26.37
C PHE A 87 22.58 -7.98 -27.86
N LYS A 88 21.41 -7.76 -28.46
CA LYS A 88 21.17 -8.01 -29.89
C LYS A 88 22.13 -7.21 -30.78
N VAL A 89 22.36 -5.93 -30.46
CA VAL A 89 23.31 -5.10 -31.20
C VAL A 89 24.72 -5.67 -31.12
N ASN A 90 25.18 -6.10 -29.94
CA ASN A 90 26.51 -6.70 -29.80
C ASN A 90 26.66 -7.98 -30.64
N VAL A 91 25.67 -8.87 -30.60
CA VAL A 91 25.69 -10.09 -31.44
C VAL A 91 25.74 -9.74 -32.93
N LEU A 92 24.98 -8.74 -33.37
CA LEU A 92 25.01 -8.29 -34.77
C LEU A 92 26.37 -7.68 -35.16
N LEU A 93 27.02 -6.96 -34.25
CA LEU A 93 28.37 -6.44 -34.46
C LEU A 93 29.40 -7.56 -34.60
N ASP A 94 29.31 -8.60 -33.76
CA ASP A 94 30.19 -9.77 -33.83
C ASP A 94 30.00 -10.53 -35.15
N MET A 95 28.74 -10.71 -35.57
CA MET A 95 28.42 -11.32 -36.87
C MET A 95 28.96 -10.50 -38.04
N LEU A 96 28.80 -9.17 -37.99
CA LEU A 96 29.34 -8.28 -39.02
C LEU A 96 30.87 -8.36 -39.09
N ALA A 97 31.54 -8.41 -37.94
CA ALA A 97 32.98 -8.57 -37.88
C ALA A 97 33.42 -9.91 -38.50
N GLY A 98 32.71 -11.00 -38.20
CA GLY A 98 32.93 -12.32 -38.81
C GLY A 98 32.81 -12.28 -40.33
N THR A 99 31.68 -11.81 -40.85
CA THR A 99 31.47 -11.71 -42.31
C THR A 99 32.50 -10.83 -43.01
N LYS A 100 32.99 -9.77 -42.34
CA LYS A 100 34.05 -8.92 -42.87
C LYS A 100 35.39 -9.66 -42.92
N LEU A 101 35.71 -10.48 -41.93
CA LEU A 101 36.91 -11.32 -41.95
C LEU A 101 36.85 -12.34 -43.09
N ASP A 102 35.72 -13.03 -43.25
CA ASP A 102 35.52 -14.00 -44.35
C ASP A 102 35.74 -13.35 -45.72
N LEU A 103 35.19 -12.13 -45.92
CA LEU A 103 35.39 -11.39 -47.16
C LEU A 103 36.86 -11.02 -47.42
N LEU A 104 37.58 -10.62 -46.38
CA LEU A 104 39.00 -10.27 -46.49
C LEU A 104 39.85 -11.50 -46.80
N GLU A 105 39.51 -12.66 -46.26
CA GLU A 105 40.17 -13.93 -46.55
C GLU A 105 39.96 -14.33 -48.01
N ILE A 106 38.72 -14.28 -48.51
CA ILE A 106 38.41 -14.53 -49.92
C ILE A 106 39.14 -13.55 -50.85
N GLN A 107 39.19 -12.26 -50.50
CA GLN A 107 39.91 -11.25 -51.29
C GLN A 107 41.40 -11.55 -51.37
N LYS A 108 41.98 -12.02 -50.26
CA LYS A 108 43.39 -12.41 -50.21
C LYS A 108 43.66 -13.62 -51.11
N GLU A 109 42.84 -14.67 -51.03
CA GLU A 109 42.96 -15.86 -51.87
C GLU A 109 42.83 -15.56 -53.37
N LEU A 110 42.05 -14.54 -53.76
CA LEU A 110 41.91 -14.10 -55.15
C LEU A 110 43.08 -13.22 -55.63
N SER A 111 43.83 -12.62 -54.71
CA SER A 111 44.96 -11.73 -55.01
C SER A 111 46.33 -12.44 -55.00
N ASP A 112 46.40 -13.63 -54.40
CA ASP A 112 47.57 -14.54 -54.41
C ASP A 112 47.49 -15.51 -55.61
#